data_AF-A0A5C9C1Z4-F1
#
_entry.id   AF-A0A5C9C1Z4-F1
#
_cell.length_a   1.000
_cell.length_b   1.000
_cell.length_c   1.000
_cell.angle_alpha   90.00
_cell.angle_beta   90.00
_cell.angle_gamma   90.00
#
_symmetry.space_group_name_H-M   'P 1'
#
loop_
_entity.id
_entity.type
_entity.pdbx_description
1 polymer ?
#
loop_
_entity_poly.entity_id
_entity_poly.type
_entity_poly.pdbx_seq_one_letter_code
_entity_poly.pdbx_strand_id
1 'polypeptide(L)' 'MVRMVGGEVCLCGTCMDARGMTPDQVVEGARRSTLKELAEWTAAADKVLVF' A
#
# COMPACT_ATOMS: atom_id res chain seq x y z
N MET A 1 -17.97 -6.52 -0.65
CA MET A 1 -16.88 -7.25 0.03
C MET A 1 -15.65 -7.19 -0.86
N VAL A 2 -14.52 -6.67 -0.37
CA VAL A 2 -13.27 -6.66 -1.13
C VAL A 2 -12.68 -8.07 -1.10
N ARG A 3 -12.25 -8.60 -2.25
CA ARG A 3 -11.67 -9.94 -2.38
C ARG A 3 -10.16 -9.84 -2.50
N MET A 4 -9.42 -10.46 -1.58
CA MET A 4 -7.96 -10.62 -1.67
C MET A 4 -7.62 -11.86 -2.50
N VAL A 5 -6.63 -11.74 -3.40
CA VAL A 5 -6.20 -12.83 -4.29
C VAL A 5 -4.71 -13.15 -4.16
N GLY A 6 -4.11 -12.85 -3.01
CA GLY A 6 -2.73 -13.24 -2.66
C GLY A 6 -1.63 -12.22 -2.95
N GLY A 7 -1.97 -11.03 -3.47
CA GLY A 7 -1.01 -9.94 -3.64
C GLY A 7 -0.78 -9.15 -2.35
N GLU A 8 0.43 -8.61 -2.19
CA GLU A 8 0.75 -7.67 -1.11
C GLU A 8 0.16 -6.30 -1.39
N VAL A 9 -0.50 -5.70 -0.40
CA VAL A 9 -1.14 -4.39 -0.51
C VAL A 9 -0.61 -3.45 0.56
N CYS A 10 0.00 -2.36 0.11
CA CYS A 10 0.63 -1.36 0.97
C CYS A 10 0.00 0.02 0.77
N LEU A 11 -0.23 0.72 1.89
CA LEU A 11 -0.79 2.07 1.94
C LEU A 11 0.32 3.04 2.33
N CYS A 12 0.57 4.06 1.51
CA CYS A 12 1.59 5.07 1.81
C CYS A 12 1.23 5.84 3.10
N GLY A 13 2.09 5.75 4.12
CA GLY A 13 1.82 6.32 5.45
C GLY A 13 1.63 7.84 5.44
N THR A 14 2.44 8.59 4.70
CA THR A 14 2.27 10.06 4.59
C THR A 14 0.95 10.42 3.90
N CYS A 15 0.50 9.60 2.95
CA CYS A 15 -0.80 9.77 2.30
C CYS A 15 -1.98 9.45 3.22
N MET A 16 -1.81 8.47 4.12
CA MET A 16 -2.79 8.16 5.17
C MET A 16 -2.88 9.31 6.18
N ASP A 17 -1.74 9.80 6.67
CA ASP A 17 -1.68 10.90 7.63
C ASP A 17 -2.34 12.17 7.07
N ALA A 18 -2.03 12.52 5.82
CA ALA A 18 -2.63 13.67 5.13
C ALA A 18 -4.16 13.56 5.00
N ARG A 19 -4.71 12.34 5.05
CA ARG A 19 -6.15 12.05 5.00
C ARG A 19 -6.76 11.80 6.38
N GLY A 20 -5.98 11.89 7.46
CA GLY A 20 -6.43 11.58 8.82
C GLY A 20 -6.83 10.12 9.01
N MET A 21 -6.28 9.19 8.23
CA MET A 21 -6.66 7.78 8.29
C MET A 21 -6.01 7.05 9.46
N THR A 22 -6.80 6.24 10.16
CA THR A 22 -6.36 5.41 11.28
C THR A 22 -6.27 3.94 10.88
N PRO A 23 -5.49 3.11 11.61
CA PRO A 23 -5.33 1.70 11.28
C PRO A 23 -6.63 0.88 11.25
N ASP A 24 -7.62 1.23 12.08
CA ASP A 24 -8.94 0.57 12.15
C ASP A 24 -9.81 0.80 10.90
N GLN A 25 -9.44 1.75 10.05
CA GLN A 25 -10.12 2.03 8.77
C GLN A 25 -9.51 1.23 7.61
N VAL A 26 -8.46 0.45 7.86
CA VAL A 26 -7.77 -0.35 6.85
C VAL A 26 -8.44 -1.71 6.71
N VAL A 27 -8.69 -2.14 5.47
CA VAL A 27 -9.21 -3.48 5.19
C VAL A 27 -8.19 -4.56 5.56
N GLU A 28 -8.68 -5.70 6.02
CA GLU A 28 -7.84 -6.86 6.32
C GLU A 28 -6.95 -7.24 5.13
N GLY A 29 -5.66 -7.48 5.40
CA GLY A 29 -4.65 -7.84 4.40
C GLY A 29 -3.94 -6.65 3.74
N ALA A 30 -4.40 -5.42 3.97
CA ALA A 30 -3.62 -4.21 3.64
C ALA A 30 -2.89 -3.70 4.88
N ARG A 31 -1.75 -3.03 4.69
CA ARG A 31 -1.00 -2.42 5.79
C ARG A 31 -0.40 -1.07 5.45
N ARG A 32 -0.14 -0.27 6.49
CA ARG A 32 0.65 0.96 6.36
C ARG A 32 2.09 0.65 5.93
N SER A 33 2.63 1.52 5.09
CA SER A 33 3.94 1.40 4.44
C SER A 33 4.59 2.78 4.28
N THR A 34 5.72 2.85 3.57
CA THR A 34 6.51 4.05 3.33
C THR A 34 6.81 4.23 1.84
N LEU A 35 7.15 5.45 1.44
CA LEU A 35 7.63 5.71 0.08
C LEU A 35 8.92 4.94 -0.24
N LYS A 36 9.75 4.65 0.78
CA LYS A 36 10.96 3.83 0.64
C LYS A 36 10.62 2.41 0.18
N GLU A 37 9.62 1.78 0.80
CA GLU A 37 9.19 0.44 0.43
C GLU A 37 8.60 0.40 -1.00
N LEU A 38 7.85 1.44 -1.39
CA LEU A 38 7.41 1.58 -2.78
C LEU A 38 8.61 1.67 -3.75
N ALA A 39 9.66 2.41 -3.39
CA ALA A 39 10.86 2.52 -4.20
C ALA A 39 11.62 1.18 -4.31
N GLU A 40 11.70 0.42 -3.21
CA GLU A 40 12.29 -0.92 -3.19
C GLU A 40 11.51 -1.90 -4.10
N TRP A 41 10.17 -1.90 -4.01
CA TRP A 41 9.32 -2.72 -4.88
C TRP A 41 9.46 -2.31 -6.34
N THR A 42 9.50 -1.01 -6.62
CA THR A 42 9.68 -0.48 -7.99
C THR A 42 11.03 -0.90 -8.56
N ALA A 43 12.11 -0.85 -7.77
CA ALA A 43 13.43 -1.26 -8.20
C ALA A 43 13.54 -2.78 -8.44
N ALA A 44 12.78 -3.59 -7.68
CA ALA A 44 12.77 -5.04 -7.80
C ALA A 44 11.83 -5.57 -8.91
N ALA A 45 10.85 -4.78 -9.35
CA ALA A 45 9.86 -5.20 -10.33
C ALA A 45 10.38 -5.06 -11.78
N ASP A 46 10.08 -6.04 -12.63
CA ASP A 46 10.37 -5.95 -14.07
C ASP A 46 9.53 -4.87 -14.77
N LYS A 47 8.34 -4.59 -14.26
CA LYS A 47 7.38 -3.61 -14.80
C LYS A 47 6.59 -2.97 -13.67
N VAL A 48 6.29 -1.68 -13.85
CA VAL A 48 5.40 -0.92 -12.97
C VAL A 48 4.25 -0.36 -13.81
N LEU A 49 3.02 -0.60 -13.34
CA LEU A 49 1.79 -0.06 -13.93
C LEU A 49 1.26 1.04 -13.01
N VAL A 50 0.95 2.21 -13.57
CA VAL A 50 0.43 3.38 -12.84
C VAL A 50 -0.96 3.71 -13.36
N PHE A 51 -1.88 4.01 -12.45
CA PHE A 51 -3.30 4.24 -12.72
C PHE A 51 -3.77 5.58 -12.13
#